data_AF-A0A375I9S2-F1
#
_entry.id   AF-A0A375I9S2-F1
#
_cell.length_a   1.000
_cell.length_b   1.000
_cell.length_c   1.000
_cell.angle_alpha   90.00
_cell.angle_beta   90.00
_cell.angle_gamma   90.00
#
_symmetry.space_group_name_H-M   'P 1'
#
loop_
_entity.id
_entity.type
_entity.pdbx_description
1 polymer ?
#
loop_
_entity_poly.entity_id
_entity_poly.type
_entity_poly.pdbx_seq_one_letter_code
_entity_poly.pdbx_strand_id
1 'polypeptide(L)' 'MKTPSEELAELILPLLAETRLLLPEDANKYKEKLTSGTMKAEDWLLAAEKAFDKEAAK' A
#
# COMPACT_ATOMS: atom_id res chain seq x y z
N MET A 1 -4.99 18.02 13.04
CA MET A 1 -6.13 17.47 12.28
C MET A 1 -5.56 16.64 11.16
N LYS A 2 -6.12 15.45 10.90
CA LYS A 2 -5.71 14.67 9.74
C LYS A 2 -6.35 15.27 8.49
N THR A 3 -5.64 15.19 7.38
CA THR A 3 -6.18 15.52 6.06
C THR A 3 -7.08 14.37 5.57
N PRO A 4 -8.04 14.63 4.66
CA PRO A 4 -8.84 13.57 4.06
C PRO A 4 -7.99 12.45 3.43
N SER A 5 -6.83 12.79 2.86
CA SER A 5 -5.90 11.82 2.28
C SER A 5 -5.25 10.92 3.34
N GLU A 6 -4.91 11.47 4.51
CA GLU A 6 -4.40 10.68 5.64
C GLU A 6 -5.45 9.74 6.21
N GLU A 7 -6.70 10.21 6.33
CA GLU A 7 -7.82 9.37 6.76
C GLU A 7 -8.08 8.23 5.77
N LEU A 8 -8.08 8.53 4.46
CA LEU A 8 -8.22 7.51 3.43
C LEU A 8 -7.09 6.48 3.50
N ALA A 9 -5.84 6.93 3.59
CA ALA A 9 -4.69 6.04 3.65
C ALA A 9 -4.75 5.09 4.85
N GLU A 10 -5.21 5.57 6.01
CA GLU A 10 -5.38 4.74 7.21
C GLU A 10 -6.49 3.69 7.10
N LEU A 11 -7.52 3.96 6.29
CA LEU A 11 -8.60 3.00 6.04
C LEU A 11 -8.20 1.94 5.00
N ILE A 12 -7.53 2.34 3.92
CA ILE A 12 -7.27 1.43 2.79
C ILE A 12 -6.01 0.59 2.96
N LEU A 13 -4.96 1.09 3.62
CA LEU A 13 -3.69 0.35 3.74
C LEU A 13 -3.84 -0.99 4.49
N PRO A 14 -4.58 -1.07 5.61
CA PRO A 14 -4.83 -2.35 6.26
C PRO A 14 -5.57 -3.33 5.34
N LEU A 15 -6.56 -2.85 4.58
CA LEU A 15 -7.32 -3.67 3.63
C LEU A 15 -6.41 -4.22 2.53
N LEU A 16 -5.53 -3.38 1.97
CA LEU A 16 -4.59 -3.79 0.93
C LEU A 16 -3.59 -4.84 1.45
N ALA A 17 -3.15 -4.72 2.71
CA ALA A 17 -2.28 -5.71 3.34
C ALA A 17 -3.03 -7.02 3.62
N GLU A 18 -4.28 -6.95 4.10
CA GLU A 18 -5.13 -8.11 4.36
C GLU A 18 -5.45 -8.88 3.07
N THR A 19 -5.77 -8.16 1.99
CA THR A 19 -6.01 -8.73 0.66
C THR A 19 -4.74 -9.07 -0.10
N ARG A 20 -3.55 -8.95 0.52
CA ARG A 20 -2.24 -9.31 -0.06
C ARG A 20 -1.92 -8.57 -1.36
N LEU A 21 -2.38 -7.32 -1.49
CA LEU A 21 -2.02 -6.43 -2.58
C LEU A 21 -0.79 -5.57 -2.27
N LEU A 22 -0.26 -5.73 -1.06
CA LEU A 22 0.77 -4.93 -0.43
C LEU A 22 1.39 -5.75 0.70
N LEU A 23 2.71 -5.66 0.89
CA LEU A 23 3.35 -6.21 2.09
C LEU A 23 3.14 -5.28 3.30
N PRO A 24 2.83 -5.81 4.50
CA PRO A 24 2.68 -5.00 5.71
C PRO A 24 3.91 -4.13 6.02
N GLU A 25 5.11 -4.64 5.74
CA GLU A 25 6.39 -3.93 5.93
C GLU A 25 6.55 -2.71 5.00
N ASP A 26 5.90 -2.71 3.85
CA ASP A 26 5.92 -1.59 2.90
C ASP A 26 4.79 -0.57 3.16
N ALA A 27 3.87 -0.83 4.11
CA ALA A 27 2.68 -0.01 4.32
C ALA A 27 3.00 1.46 4.63
N ASN A 28 4.04 1.73 5.43
CA ASN A 28 4.47 3.10 5.74
C ASN A 28 4.98 3.86 4.52
N LYS A 29 5.75 3.18 3.65
CA LYS A 29 6.26 3.77 2.41
C LYS A 29 5.10 4.16 1.48
N TYR A 30 4.12 3.28 1.35
CA TYR A 30 2.96 3.56 0.50
C TYR A 30 1.99 4.55 1.13
N LYS A 31 1.92 4.64 2.46
CA LYS A 31 1.17 5.70 3.17
C LYS A 31 1.62 7.08 2.72
N GLU A 32 2.92 7.35 2.74
CA GLU A 32 3.46 8.65 2.33
C GLU A 32 3.14 8.98 0.86
N LYS A 33 3.24 8.00 -0.04
CA LYS A 33 2.90 8.19 -1.46
C LYS A 33 1.41 8.42 -1.69
N LEU A 34 0.56 7.71 -0.96
CA LEU A 34 -0.89 7.85 -1.01
C LEU A 34 -1.34 9.22 -0.50
N THR A 35 -0.81 9.65 0.65
CA THR A 35 -1.20 10.93 1.26
C THR A 35 -0.71 12.13 0.44
N SER A 36 0.47 12.02 -0.18
CA SER A 36 1.01 13.05 -1.08
C SER A 36 0.44 13.01 -2.50
N GLY A 37 -0.34 11.99 -2.86
CA GLY A 37 -0.88 11.82 -4.22
C GLY A 37 0.18 11.52 -5.27
N THR A 38 1.35 11.02 -4.88
CA THR A 38 2.49 10.73 -5.76
C THR A 38 2.56 9.26 -6.21
N MET A 39 1.57 8.46 -5.80
CA MET A 39 1.46 7.05 -6.11
C MET A 39 1.17 6.83 -7.61
N LYS A 40 2.14 6.28 -8.35
CA LYS A 40 2.00 5.98 -9.78
C LYS A 40 1.48 4.56 -10.02
N ALA A 41 1.06 4.27 -11.26
CA ALA A 41 0.63 2.93 -11.65
C ALA A 41 1.74 1.88 -11.45
N GLU A 42 2.99 2.23 -11.74
CA GLU A 42 4.14 1.34 -11.57
C GLU A 42 4.43 1.05 -10.09
N ASP A 43 4.15 2.01 -9.20
CA ASP A 43 4.26 1.79 -7.76
C ASP A 43 3.24 0.79 -7.25
N TRP A 44 2.00 0.85 -7.77
CA TRP A 44 0.95 -0.12 -7.47
C TRP A 44 1.30 -1.52 -7.98
N LEU A 45 1.78 -1.61 -9.22
CA LEU A 45 2.18 -2.88 -9.82
C LEU A 45 3.29 -3.54 -8.99
N LEU A 46 4.35 -2.79 -8.65
CA LEU A 46 5.45 -3.30 -7.86
C LEU A 46 5.01 -3.74 -6.45
N ALA A 47 4.07 -3.03 -5.82
CA ALA A 47 3.52 -3.42 -4.52
C ALA A 47 2.82 -4.79 -4.59
N ALA A 48 2.00 -5.01 -5.62
CA ALA A 48 1.26 -6.24 -5.84
C ALA A 48 2.21 -7.40 -6.19
N GLU A 49 3.15 -7.19 -7.12
CA GLU A 49 4.15 -8.19 -7.52
C GLU A 49 4.93 -8.72 -6.31
N LYS A 50 5.45 -7.82 -5.46
CA LYS A 50 6.15 -8.20 -4.23
C LYS A 50 5.28 -9.00 -3.27
N ALA A 51 4.00 -8.64 -3.15
CA ALA A 51 3.09 -9.33 -2.25
C ALA A 51 2.77 -10.74 -2.77
N PHE A 52 2.56 -10.90 -4.08
CA PHE A 52 2.33 -12.19 -4.73
C PHE A 52 3.57 -13.09 -4.72
N ASP A 53 4.76 -12.54 -4.96
CA ASP A 53 6.01 -13.31 -4.90
C ASP A 53 6.27 -13.89 -3.52
N LYS A 54 6.00 -13.11 -2.45
CA LYS A 54 6.14 -13.58 -1.06
C LYS A 54 5.10 -14.64 -0.70
N GLU A 55 3.93 -14.61 -1.32
CA GLU A 55 2.91 -15.65 -1.18
C GLU A 55 3.35 -16.95 -1.89
N ALA A 56 3.85 -16.86 -3.13
CA ALA A 56 4.30 -18.01 -3.89
C ALA A 56 5.52 -18.72 -3.25
N ALA A 57 6.33 -17.99 -2.46
CA ALA A 57 7.47 -18.52 -1.72
C ALA A 57 7.11 -19.22 -0.40
N LYS A 58 5.83 -19.31 -0.04
CA LYS A 58 5.35 -19.87 1.23
C LYS A 58 4.64 -21.21 1.05
#